data_AF-A0A960SSA6-F1
#
_entry.id   AF-A0A960SSA6-F1
#
_cell.length_a   1.000
_cell.length_b   1.000
_cell.length_c   1.000
_cell.angle_alpha   90.00
_cell.angle_beta   90.00
_cell.angle_gamma   90.00
#
_symmetry.space_group_name_H-M   'P 1'
#
loop_
_entity.id
_entity.type
_entity.pdbx_description
1 polymer ?
#
loop_
_entity_poly.entity_id
_entity_poly.type
_entity_poly.pdbx_seq_one_letter_code
_entity_poly.pdbx_strand_id
1 'polypeptide(L)'
;AMIYDGGAWPEKWRGPSWSFFLHEPTVWLSHHEFLDPTGVSYQGRREANRRETHFLRSTDYWFKPIHSRVGPDGAMYLVDFYNQIAVHNDTRGPAHGARNAATRPDRNHTFTRLWRIQHREASPLPPFNLDPRQPGRLVEMLDHPNGWVRTTANRLLSEGPGLRAIAALNAKAERARTPYGRLQALWVLHNLDALDDNLLVAAATDSDAVIRKTALRIAAERDNSNAEAPLDLARERFLDSNARVRLTALVAASTLRPTRGLADLIVEVWPALGDPHLETAALAVAAADPLLYLRAALAAKQPDLVLGLVPHLTRQIANQRDASAARNTVIAI
;
A
#
# COMPACT_ATOMS: atom_id res chain seq x y z
N ALA A 1 -4.82 -10.96 8.17
CA ALA A 1 -3.40 -11.04 7.82
C ALA A 1 -2.58 -9.93 8.50
N MET A 2 -1.26 -10.08 8.60
CA MET A 2 -0.34 -9.14 9.24
C MET A 2 1.04 -9.20 8.59
N ILE A 3 1.69 -8.05 8.39
CA ILE A 3 3.14 -7.95 8.14
C ILE A 3 3.83 -7.67 9.47
N TYR A 4 4.91 -8.39 9.78
CA TYR A 4 5.65 -8.13 11.01
C TYR A 4 6.59 -6.92 10.86
N ASP A 5 6.33 -5.91 11.70
CA ASP A 5 7.10 -4.66 11.81
C ASP A 5 7.26 -4.27 13.29
N GLY A 6 7.39 -5.26 14.17
CA GLY A 6 7.45 -5.05 15.62
C GLY A 6 8.82 -4.66 16.16
N GLY A 7 9.87 -4.76 15.36
CA GLY A 7 11.23 -4.38 15.73
C GLY A 7 11.93 -5.29 16.74
N ALA A 8 11.19 -6.03 17.57
CA ALA A 8 11.73 -6.86 18.63
C ALA A 8 12.26 -8.21 18.13
N TRP A 9 11.61 -8.83 17.14
CA TRP A 9 12.08 -10.12 16.61
C TRP A 9 13.37 -9.95 15.78
N PRO A 10 14.17 -11.02 15.63
CA PRO A 10 15.40 -10.99 14.84
C PRO A 10 15.19 -10.43 13.43
N GLU A 11 16.25 -9.85 12.87
CA GLU A 11 16.22 -9.14 11.59
C GLU A 11 15.58 -9.97 10.46
N LYS A 12 15.77 -11.29 10.43
CA LYS A 12 15.13 -12.15 9.42
C LYS A 12 13.61 -12.00 9.31
N TRP A 13 12.93 -11.57 10.37
CA TRP A 13 11.47 -11.40 10.39
C TRP A 13 11.01 -10.02 9.89
N ARG A 14 11.93 -9.06 9.73
CA ARG A 14 11.66 -7.65 9.38
C ARG A 14 12.60 -7.09 8.29
N GLY A 15 13.53 -7.91 7.80
CA GLY A 15 14.56 -7.59 6.80
C GLY A 15 14.00 -7.57 5.38
N PRO A 16 14.84 -7.60 4.32
CA PRO A 16 14.43 -7.20 2.96
C PRO A 16 13.21 -7.98 2.42
N SER A 17 12.99 -9.19 2.94
CA SER A 17 11.76 -9.96 2.78
C SER A 17 10.83 -9.76 3.99
N TRP A 18 9.63 -9.25 3.76
CA TRP A 18 8.66 -9.00 4.82
C TRP A 18 8.04 -10.31 5.32
N SER A 19 7.99 -10.53 6.65
CA SER A 19 7.24 -11.67 7.18
C SER A 19 5.74 -11.40 7.15
N PHE A 20 5.03 -12.16 6.34
CA PHE A 20 3.59 -12.10 6.17
C PHE A 20 2.91 -13.27 6.87
N PHE A 21 1.88 -12.96 7.65
CA PHE A 21 1.08 -13.93 8.40
C PHE A 21 -0.36 -13.88 7.94
N LEU A 22 -0.91 -15.04 7.58
CA LEU A 22 -2.30 -15.23 7.18
C LEU A 22 -2.95 -16.24 8.10
N HIS A 23 -4.23 -16.07 8.42
CA HIS A 23 -4.95 -16.93 9.36
C HIS A 23 -6.10 -17.62 8.65
N GLU A 24 -6.18 -18.93 8.84
CA GLU A 24 -7.19 -19.79 8.24
C GLU A 24 -8.03 -20.43 9.34
N PRO A 25 -9.11 -19.76 9.80
CA PRO A 25 -9.93 -20.27 10.90
C PRO A 25 -10.68 -21.55 10.54
N THR A 26 -10.95 -21.81 9.27
CA THR A 26 -11.67 -23.02 8.83
C THR A 26 -10.86 -24.30 9.01
N VAL A 27 -9.53 -24.19 8.98
CA VAL A 27 -8.57 -25.29 9.11
C VAL A 27 -7.56 -25.08 10.26
N TRP A 28 -7.93 -24.23 11.23
CA TRP A 28 -7.27 -24.08 12.54
C TRP A 28 -5.76 -23.76 12.48
N LEU A 29 -5.33 -22.98 11.48
CA LEU A 29 -3.91 -22.68 11.28
C LEU A 29 -3.63 -21.21 10.99
N SER A 30 -2.38 -20.82 11.19
CA SER A 30 -1.80 -19.57 10.73
C SER A 30 -0.62 -19.87 9.82
N HIS A 31 -0.69 -19.40 8.59
CA HIS A 31 0.36 -19.47 7.60
C HIS A 31 1.36 -18.33 7.78
N HIS A 32 2.62 -18.59 7.44
CA HIS A 32 3.69 -17.60 7.35
C HIS A 32 4.48 -17.83 6.06
N GLU A 33 4.83 -16.73 5.41
CA GLU A 33 5.79 -16.68 4.33
C GLU A 33 6.58 -15.37 4.35
N PHE A 34 7.71 -15.37 3.67
CA PHE A 34 8.46 -14.17 3.36
C PHE A 34 7.97 -13.59 2.03
N LEU A 35 7.73 -12.28 1.99
CA LEU A 35 7.37 -11.55 0.78
C LEU A 35 8.60 -10.82 0.25
N ASP A 36 9.12 -11.30 -0.86
CA ASP A 36 10.25 -10.73 -1.57
C ASP A 36 9.75 -9.71 -2.61
N PRO A 37 10.25 -8.46 -2.62
CA PRO A 37 9.88 -7.49 -3.63
C PRO A 37 10.30 -7.93 -5.06
N THR A 38 9.35 -8.17 -5.97
CA THR A 38 9.64 -8.56 -7.38
C THR A 38 8.86 -7.67 -8.35
N GLY A 39 9.55 -6.84 -9.13
CA GLY A 39 8.91 -5.86 -10.01
C GLY A 39 7.98 -4.92 -9.22
N VAL A 40 6.73 -4.82 -9.64
CA VAL A 40 5.69 -4.05 -8.94
C VAL A 40 4.99 -4.81 -7.79
N SER A 41 5.15 -6.14 -7.72
CA SER A 41 4.40 -7.04 -6.82
C SER A 41 5.32 -7.71 -5.80
N TYR A 42 4.87 -8.77 -5.14
CA TYR A 42 5.70 -9.56 -4.23
C TYR A 42 5.67 -11.02 -4.64
N GLN A 43 6.80 -11.70 -4.48
CA GLN A 43 6.87 -13.15 -4.55
C GLN A 43 6.88 -13.73 -3.13
N GLY A 44 5.93 -14.60 -2.85
CA GLY A 44 5.86 -15.33 -1.59
C GLY A 44 6.82 -16.51 -1.56
N ARG A 45 7.52 -16.69 -0.44
CA ARG A 45 8.45 -17.81 -0.23
C ARG A 45 8.35 -18.34 1.20
N ARG A 46 8.11 -19.65 1.32
CA ARG A 46 8.15 -20.34 2.62
C ARG A 46 9.58 -20.45 3.17
N GLU A 47 9.70 -20.46 4.49
CA GLU A 47 10.96 -20.81 5.17
C GLU A 47 11.36 -22.25 4.77
N ALA A 48 12.63 -22.46 4.43
CA ALA A 48 13.09 -23.70 3.79
C ALA A 48 12.79 -24.96 4.63
N ASN A 49 12.92 -24.85 5.95
CA ASN A 49 12.66 -25.91 6.92
C ASN A 49 11.18 -25.97 7.39
N ARG A 50 10.28 -25.15 6.83
CA ARG A 50 8.84 -25.15 7.16
C ARG A 50 7.93 -25.42 5.95
N ARG A 51 8.46 -26.03 4.89
CA ARG A 51 7.68 -26.33 3.68
C ARG A 51 6.46 -27.21 3.94
N GLU A 52 6.57 -28.16 4.86
CA GLU A 52 5.52 -29.14 5.19
C GLU A 52 4.72 -28.79 6.46
N THR A 53 4.93 -27.60 7.02
CA THR A 53 4.22 -27.16 8.22
C THR A 53 3.71 -25.72 8.08
N HIS A 54 3.06 -25.22 9.12
CA HIS A 54 2.56 -23.86 9.23
C HIS A 54 3.17 -23.19 10.47
N PHE A 55 3.10 -21.86 10.54
CA PHE A 55 3.63 -21.09 11.66
C PHE A 55 2.99 -21.50 12.98
N LEU A 56 1.67 -21.67 12.96
CA LEU A 56 0.89 -22.17 14.08
C LEU A 56 -0.21 -23.06 13.54
N ARG A 57 -0.43 -24.21 14.17
CA ARG A 57 -1.57 -25.10 13.92
C ARG A 57 -2.06 -25.66 15.25
N SER A 58 -3.36 -25.90 15.34
CA SER A 58 -3.96 -26.51 16.52
C SER A 58 -4.66 -27.83 16.16
N THR A 59 -4.64 -28.78 17.08
CA THR A 59 -5.49 -29.98 17.05
C THR A 59 -6.84 -29.73 17.74
N ASP A 60 -6.98 -28.62 18.46
CA ASP A 60 -8.25 -28.18 19.04
C ASP A 60 -9.15 -27.58 17.94
N TYR A 61 -10.24 -28.28 17.65
CA TYR A 61 -11.23 -27.90 16.64
C TYR A 61 -11.90 -26.54 16.88
N TRP A 62 -11.83 -26.00 18.10
CA TRP A 62 -12.40 -24.70 18.44
C TRP A 62 -11.43 -23.55 18.19
N PHE A 63 -10.14 -23.83 17.96
CA PHE A 63 -9.15 -22.80 17.64
C PHE A 63 -9.45 -22.15 16.27
N LYS A 64 -9.82 -20.88 16.28
CA LYS A 64 -10.23 -20.09 15.12
C LYS A 64 -9.40 -18.80 15.06
N PRO A 65 -8.15 -18.84 14.57
CA PRO A 65 -7.34 -17.64 14.41
C PRO A 65 -7.99 -16.76 13.34
N ILE A 66 -8.40 -15.56 13.70
CA ILE A 66 -9.11 -14.65 12.79
C ILE A 66 -8.28 -13.41 12.47
N HIS A 67 -7.40 -12.98 13.37
CA HIS A 67 -6.70 -11.72 13.20
C HIS A 67 -5.42 -11.62 14.00
N SER A 68 -4.44 -10.87 13.50
CA SER A 68 -3.27 -10.51 14.29
C SER A 68 -2.78 -9.09 14.05
N ARG A 69 -2.08 -8.57 15.07
CA ARG A 69 -1.43 -7.27 15.08
C ARG A 69 -0.13 -7.32 15.88
N VAL A 70 0.77 -6.40 15.56
CA VAL A 70 1.95 -6.12 16.38
C VAL A 70 1.55 -5.23 17.54
N GLY A 71 1.99 -5.57 18.75
CA GLY A 71 1.77 -4.77 19.96
C GLY A 71 2.92 -3.79 20.28
N PRO A 72 2.75 -2.94 21.31
CA PRO A 72 3.74 -1.92 21.71
C PRO A 72 5.09 -2.51 22.17
N ASP A 73 5.09 -3.76 22.63
CA ASP A 73 6.25 -4.53 23.06
C ASP A 73 6.91 -5.33 21.92
N GLY A 74 6.44 -5.16 20.68
CA GLY A 74 6.95 -5.83 19.50
C GLY A 74 6.52 -7.29 19.35
N ALA A 75 5.64 -7.79 20.24
CA ALA A 75 5.06 -9.12 20.13
C ALA A 75 3.92 -9.15 19.09
N MET A 76 3.62 -10.33 18.57
CA MET A 76 2.43 -10.58 17.76
C MET A 76 1.28 -10.96 18.68
N TYR A 77 0.17 -10.23 18.57
CA TYR A 77 -1.08 -10.54 19.25
C TYR A 77 -2.04 -11.19 18.26
N LEU A 78 -2.48 -12.41 18.55
CA LEU A 78 -3.39 -13.21 17.71
C LEU A 78 -4.73 -13.36 18.41
N VAL A 79 -5.78 -12.90 17.74
CA VAL A 79 -7.18 -13.08 18.13
C VAL A 79 -7.62 -14.45 17.64
N ASP A 80 -7.96 -15.31 18.60
CA ASP A 80 -8.60 -16.58 18.39
C ASP A 80 -10.08 -16.47 18.80
N PHE A 81 -10.95 -16.50 17.80
CA PHE A 81 -12.41 -16.40 17.97
C PHE A 81 -12.98 -17.51 18.86
N TYR A 82 -12.25 -18.63 19.03
CA TYR A 82 -12.55 -19.75 19.91
C TYR A 82 -13.99 -20.24 19.87
N ASN A 83 -14.41 -20.68 18.69
CA ASN A 83 -15.76 -21.14 18.43
C ASN A 83 -15.72 -22.37 17.51
N GLN A 84 -16.71 -23.25 17.63
CA GLN A 84 -16.79 -24.45 16.78
C GLN A 84 -16.82 -24.11 15.28
N ILE A 85 -17.38 -22.94 14.92
CA ILE A 85 -17.67 -22.52 13.55
C ILE A 85 -17.35 -21.04 13.30
N ALA A 86 -16.58 -20.80 12.24
CA ALA A 86 -16.32 -19.46 11.70
C ALA A 86 -17.04 -19.20 10.36
N VAL A 87 -17.64 -20.22 9.72
CA VAL A 87 -18.28 -20.13 8.39
C VAL A 87 -19.75 -19.75 8.49
N HIS A 88 -20.24 -18.97 7.53
CA HIS A 88 -21.64 -18.54 7.42
C HIS A 88 -22.59 -19.73 7.14
N ASN A 89 -22.20 -20.61 6.23
CA ASN A 89 -22.98 -21.79 5.82
C ASN A 89 -22.34 -23.06 6.44
N ASP A 90 -22.79 -23.47 7.61
CA ASP A 90 -22.36 -24.75 8.18
C ASP A 90 -23.10 -25.91 7.52
N THR A 91 -22.37 -26.75 6.79
CA THR A 91 -22.94 -27.89 6.05
C THR A 91 -23.14 -29.14 6.91
N ARG A 92 -22.83 -29.09 8.21
CA ARG A 92 -22.95 -30.22 9.16
C ARG A 92 -24.34 -30.40 9.76
N GLY A 93 -25.37 -29.77 9.17
CA GLY A 93 -26.77 -29.97 9.52
C GLY A 93 -27.43 -29.06 10.57
N PRO A 94 -26.87 -27.92 11.05
CA PRO A 94 -27.69 -26.97 11.80
C PRO A 94 -28.77 -26.38 10.88
N ALA A 95 -29.87 -25.89 11.46
CA ALA A 95 -30.87 -25.14 10.70
C ALA A 95 -30.27 -23.81 10.20
N HIS A 96 -30.64 -23.37 9.00
CA HIS A 96 -30.23 -22.07 8.46
C HIS A 96 -31.40 -21.09 8.46
N GLY A 97 -31.12 -19.83 8.79
CA GLY A 97 -32.12 -18.76 8.71
C GLY A 97 -32.42 -18.35 7.26
N ALA A 98 -33.34 -17.38 7.08
CA ALA A 98 -33.77 -16.91 5.76
C ALA A 98 -32.65 -16.35 4.86
N ARG A 99 -31.52 -15.95 5.45
CA ARG A 99 -30.31 -15.50 4.73
C ARG A 99 -29.28 -16.61 4.51
N ASN A 100 -29.65 -17.87 4.74
CA ASN A 100 -28.79 -19.04 4.67
C ASN A 100 -27.62 -19.03 5.70
N ALA A 101 -27.76 -18.31 6.81
CA ALA A 101 -26.79 -18.36 7.91
C ALA A 101 -27.14 -19.50 8.87
N ALA A 102 -26.16 -20.31 9.25
CA ALA A 102 -26.38 -21.38 10.22
C ALA A 102 -26.79 -20.80 11.59
N THR A 103 -27.91 -21.27 12.12
CA THR A 103 -28.38 -20.97 13.47
C THR A 103 -27.57 -21.80 14.46
N ARG A 104 -26.70 -21.14 15.21
CA ARG A 104 -25.75 -21.75 16.15
C ARG A 104 -25.94 -21.17 17.55
N PRO A 105 -26.94 -21.64 18.33
CA PRO A 105 -27.13 -21.18 19.70
C PRO A 105 -25.97 -21.57 20.64
N ASP A 106 -25.16 -22.54 20.23
CA ASP A 106 -23.94 -23.00 20.91
C ASP A 106 -22.74 -22.06 20.71
N ARG A 107 -22.88 -20.99 19.91
CA ARG A 107 -21.82 -20.03 19.66
C ARG A 107 -21.55 -19.21 20.92
N ASN A 108 -20.27 -19.12 21.30
CA ASN A 108 -19.84 -18.24 22.37
C ASN A 108 -19.73 -16.80 21.85
N HIS A 109 -20.59 -15.92 22.36
CA HIS A 109 -20.64 -14.49 22.01
C HIS A 109 -19.94 -13.60 23.05
N THR A 110 -19.41 -14.18 24.12
CA THR A 110 -18.90 -13.43 25.29
C THR A 110 -17.38 -13.50 25.39
N PHE A 111 -16.78 -14.65 25.07
CA PHE A 111 -15.36 -14.90 25.28
C PHE A 111 -14.62 -15.16 23.97
N THR A 112 -13.36 -14.73 23.94
CA THR A 112 -12.37 -14.98 22.88
C THR A 112 -11.02 -15.22 23.54
N ARG A 113 -10.06 -15.84 22.83
CA ARG A 113 -8.70 -15.99 23.33
C ARG A 113 -7.78 -14.99 22.64
N LEU A 114 -6.95 -14.30 23.42
CA LEU A 114 -5.89 -13.42 22.93
C LEU A 114 -4.53 -14.04 23.24
N TRP A 115 -3.82 -14.44 22.19
CA TRP A 115 -2.49 -15.00 22.30
C TRP A 115 -1.45 -13.89 22.14
N ARG A 116 -0.52 -13.78 23.09
CA ARG A 116 0.71 -12.99 22.93
C ARG A 116 1.85 -13.90 22.52
N ILE A 117 2.32 -13.74 21.28
CA ILE A 117 3.36 -14.56 20.66
C ILE A 117 4.64 -13.72 20.56
N GLN A 118 5.70 -14.18 21.22
CA GLN A 118 7.00 -13.50 21.22
C GLN A 118 8.12 -14.44 20.79
N HIS A 119 9.07 -13.92 20.00
CA HIS A 119 10.26 -14.66 19.63
C HIS A 119 11.14 -14.89 20.87
N ARG A 120 11.76 -16.07 20.98
CA ARG A 120 12.63 -16.40 22.14
C ARG A 120 13.84 -15.48 22.23
N GLU A 121 14.33 -15.02 21.08
CA GLU A 121 15.44 -14.07 20.93
C GLU A 121 14.94 -12.64 20.70
N ALA A 122 13.73 -12.30 21.17
CA ALA A 122 13.22 -10.94 21.02
C ALA A 122 14.11 -9.96 21.82
N SER A 123 14.57 -8.91 21.14
CA SER A 123 15.36 -7.86 21.76
C SER A 123 14.47 -6.83 22.46
N PRO A 124 14.89 -6.26 23.61
CA PRO A 124 14.20 -5.13 24.20
C PRO A 124 14.09 -3.96 23.22
N LEU A 125 12.92 -3.34 23.16
CA LEU A 125 12.71 -2.14 22.38
C LEU A 125 13.14 -0.90 23.19
N PRO A 126 13.59 0.18 22.52
CA PRO A 126 13.76 1.47 23.17
C PRO A 126 12.47 1.91 23.87
N PRO A 127 12.55 2.65 25.00
CA PRO A 127 11.37 3.23 25.61
C PRO A 127 10.74 4.25 24.66
N PHE A 128 9.41 4.33 24.67
CA PHE A 128 8.66 5.29 23.88
C PHE A 128 7.83 6.22 24.77
N ASN A 129 7.57 7.44 24.30
CA ASN A 129 6.65 8.38 24.93
C ASN A 129 5.66 8.87 23.88
N LEU A 130 4.38 8.59 24.10
CA LEU A 130 3.27 8.95 23.22
C LEU A 130 2.34 10.00 23.86
N ASP A 131 2.84 10.83 24.77
CA ASP A 131 2.10 11.90 25.41
C ASP A 131 1.80 13.06 24.43
N PRO A 132 0.52 13.34 24.09
CA PRO A 132 0.15 14.42 23.16
C PRO A 132 0.51 15.82 23.65
N ARG A 133 0.85 15.99 24.94
CA ARG A 133 1.32 17.27 25.48
C ARG A 133 2.76 17.60 25.09
N GLN A 134 3.50 16.62 24.56
CA GLN A 134 4.92 16.74 24.21
C GLN A 134 5.16 16.41 22.72
N PRO A 135 4.71 17.26 21.78
CA PRO A 135 4.76 16.95 20.36
C PRO A 135 6.18 16.71 19.81
N GLY A 136 7.21 17.36 20.36
CA GLY A 136 8.60 17.08 19.98
C GLY A 136 8.99 15.61 20.24
N ARG A 137 8.53 15.02 21.36
CA ARG A 137 8.76 13.60 21.67
C ARG A 137 8.00 12.68 20.70
N LEU A 138 6.80 13.07 20.26
CA LEU A 138 6.07 12.33 19.23
C LEU A 138 6.81 12.32 17.89
N VAL A 139 7.44 13.45 17.50
CA VAL A 139 8.25 13.51 16.27
C VAL A 139 9.44 12.56 16.34
N GLU A 140 10.08 12.43 17.51
CA GLU A 140 11.14 11.44 17.70
C GLU A 140 10.63 10.00 17.44
N MET A 141 9.43 9.69 17.93
CA MET A 141 8.81 8.35 17.81
C MET A 141 8.47 7.93 16.38
N LEU A 142 8.47 8.85 15.41
CA LEU A 142 8.28 8.52 13.99
C LEU A 142 9.41 7.64 13.42
N ASP A 143 10.57 7.56 14.07
CA ASP A 143 11.70 6.67 13.71
C ASP A 143 11.79 5.40 14.59
N HIS A 144 10.84 5.19 15.50
CA HIS A 144 10.93 4.09 16.46
C HIS A 144 10.95 2.72 15.74
N PRO A 145 11.76 1.72 16.17
CA PRO A 145 11.85 0.42 15.48
C PRO A 145 10.54 -0.37 15.44
N ASN A 146 9.61 -0.10 16.36
CA ASN A 146 8.27 -0.71 16.37
C ASN A 146 7.26 0.13 15.56
N GLY A 147 6.68 -0.45 14.51
CA GLY A 147 5.68 0.17 13.65
C GLY A 147 4.40 0.60 14.36
N TRP A 148 4.01 -0.08 15.45
CA TRP A 148 2.88 0.36 16.29
C TRP A 148 3.15 1.73 16.93
N VAL A 149 4.38 1.95 17.41
CA VAL A 149 4.78 3.23 18.01
C VAL A 149 4.82 4.33 16.95
N ARG A 150 5.43 4.05 15.78
CA ARG A 150 5.51 5.03 14.68
C ARG A 150 4.12 5.49 14.21
N THR A 151 3.24 4.54 13.93
CA THR A 151 1.88 4.81 13.43
C THR A 151 1.01 5.50 14.48
N THR A 152 1.17 5.15 15.76
CA THR A 152 0.47 5.85 16.86
C THR A 152 0.98 7.28 17.02
N ALA A 153 2.30 7.51 16.96
CA ALA A 153 2.86 8.86 17.03
C ALA A 153 2.39 9.74 15.86
N ASN A 154 2.37 9.21 14.63
CA ASN A 154 1.82 9.91 13.46
C ASN A 154 0.35 10.29 13.69
N ARG A 155 -0.49 9.31 14.07
CA ARG A 155 -1.92 9.55 14.33
C ARG A 155 -2.12 10.65 15.38
N LEU A 156 -1.42 10.55 16.51
CA LEU A 156 -1.53 11.53 17.58
C LEU A 156 -1.09 12.92 17.13
N LEU A 157 0.00 13.05 16.37
CA LEU A 157 0.44 14.32 15.78
C LEU A 157 -0.62 14.89 14.84
N SER A 158 -1.16 14.07 13.94
CA SER A 158 -2.16 14.48 12.94
C SER A 158 -3.49 14.91 13.58
N GLU A 159 -3.95 14.20 14.62
CA GLU A 159 -5.22 14.47 15.32
C GLU A 159 -5.14 15.62 16.34
N GLY A 160 -3.93 16.06 16.70
CA GLY A 160 -3.75 16.91 17.87
C GLY A 160 -2.62 17.93 17.74
N PRO A 161 -1.46 17.70 18.39
CA PRO A 161 -0.49 18.75 18.63
C PRO A 161 0.47 19.00 17.45
N GLY A 162 0.26 18.36 16.28
CA GLY A 162 1.21 18.36 15.17
C GLY A 162 1.58 19.75 14.63
N LEU A 163 0.62 20.68 14.59
CA LEU A 163 0.87 22.07 14.19
C LEU A 163 1.93 22.77 15.07
N ARG A 164 2.07 22.36 16.34
CA ARG A 164 3.09 22.90 17.26
C ARG A 164 4.49 22.33 17.00
N ALA A 165 4.63 21.37 16.08
CA ALA A 165 5.89 20.70 15.77
C ALA A 165 6.26 20.72 14.28
N ILE A 166 5.68 21.62 13.47
CA ILE A 166 5.96 21.74 12.02
C ILE A 166 7.47 21.84 11.74
N ALA A 167 8.21 22.69 12.47
CA ALA A 167 9.65 22.83 12.28
C ALA A 167 10.41 21.51 12.53
N ALA A 168 10.04 20.76 13.57
CA ALA A 168 10.63 19.47 13.86
C ALA A 168 10.24 18.40 12.83
N LEU A 169 9.01 18.45 12.31
CA LEU A 169 8.52 17.56 11.26
C LEU A 169 9.24 17.81 9.92
N ASN A 170 9.43 19.06 9.52
CA ASN A 170 10.21 19.41 8.32
C ASN A 170 11.65 18.88 8.43
N ALA A 171 12.31 19.14 9.57
CA ALA A 171 13.65 18.62 9.82
C ALA A 171 13.69 17.08 9.79
N LYS A 172 12.65 16.41 10.29
CA LYS A 172 12.53 14.95 10.27
C LYS A 172 12.35 14.42 8.84
N ALA A 173 11.50 15.05 8.03
CA ALA A 173 11.27 14.68 6.64
C ALA A 173 12.57 14.77 5.80
N GLU A 174 13.36 15.82 6.02
CA GLU A 174 14.64 16.04 5.33
C GLU A 174 15.76 15.12 5.82
N ARG A 175 15.94 14.99 7.14
CA ARG A 175 17.22 14.55 7.73
C ARG A 175 17.13 13.26 8.54
N ALA A 176 15.93 12.69 8.73
CA ALA A 176 15.82 11.45 9.50
C ALA A 176 16.64 10.32 8.85
N ARG A 177 17.32 9.55 9.69
CA ARG A 177 18.26 8.50 9.21
C ARG A 177 17.55 7.33 8.56
N THR A 178 16.30 7.06 8.95
CA THR A 178 15.54 5.93 8.41
C THR A 178 14.48 6.44 7.44
N PRO A 179 14.16 5.67 6.38
CA PRO A 179 13.05 5.99 5.50
C PRO A 179 11.72 6.06 6.27
N TYR A 180 11.59 5.34 7.39
CA TYR A 180 10.38 5.36 8.22
C TYR A 180 10.11 6.73 8.82
N GLY A 181 11.08 7.37 9.48
CA GLY A 181 10.86 8.70 10.06
C GLY A 181 10.56 9.75 9.00
N ARG A 182 11.28 9.68 7.87
CA ARG A 182 11.09 10.60 6.75
C ARG A 182 9.70 10.47 6.14
N LEU A 183 9.28 9.25 5.78
CA LEU A 183 7.96 9.01 5.18
C LEU A 183 6.84 9.36 6.16
N GLN A 184 6.99 9.05 7.45
CA GLN A 184 5.97 9.35 8.45
C GLN A 184 5.83 10.86 8.63
N ALA A 185 6.94 11.61 8.68
CA ALA A 185 6.91 13.06 8.79
C ALA A 185 6.25 13.72 7.57
N LEU A 186 6.53 13.25 6.34
CA LEU A 186 5.86 13.72 5.13
C LEU A 186 4.34 13.54 5.21
N TRP A 187 3.86 12.37 5.66
CA TRP A 187 2.44 12.13 5.86
C TRP A 187 1.83 13.01 6.95
N VAL A 188 2.50 13.19 8.10
CA VAL A 188 2.00 14.09 9.14
C VAL A 188 1.90 15.52 8.62
N LEU A 189 2.92 16.03 7.92
CA LEU A 189 2.89 17.37 7.33
C LEU A 189 1.76 17.52 6.31
N HIS A 190 1.52 16.49 5.48
CA HIS A 190 0.42 16.49 4.53
C HIS A 190 -0.94 16.51 5.23
N ASN A 191 -1.15 15.67 6.23
CA ASN A 191 -2.40 15.60 7.01
C ASN A 191 -2.72 16.91 7.76
N LEU A 192 -1.70 17.73 8.01
CA LEU A 192 -1.83 19.03 8.69
C LEU A 192 -1.94 20.21 7.71
N ASP A 193 -2.02 19.94 6.39
CA ASP A 193 -1.94 20.96 5.33
C ASP A 193 -0.70 21.88 5.44
N ALA A 194 0.39 21.34 5.98
CA ALA A 194 1.62 22.06 6.29
C ALA A 194 2.83 21.55 5.48
N LEU A 195 2.62 20.64 4.54
CA LEU A 195 3.68 20.11 3.68
C LEU A 195 4.00 21.08 2.53
N ASP A 196 5.18 21.67 2.57
CA ASP A 196 5.72 22.55 1.54
C ASP A 196 5.96 21.82 0.21
N ASP A 197 5.71 22.52 -0.90
CA ASP A 197 5.86 21.97 -2.26
C ASP A 197 7.32 21.67 -2.60
N ASN A 198 8.28 22.48 -2.16
CA ASN A 198 9.70 22.21 -2.40
C ASN A 198 10.15 20.95 -1.65
N LEU A 199 9.64 20.75 -0.43
CA LEU A 199 9.91 19.53 0.34
C LEU A 199 9.31 18.30 -0.36
N LEU A 200 8.10 18.42 -0.92
CA LEU A 200 7.48 17.34 -1.71
C LEU A 200 8.28 17.03 -2.98
N VAL A 201 8.72 18.06 -3.72
CA VAL A 201 9.56 17.92 -4.91
C VAL A 201 10.89 17.24 -4.57
N ALA A 202 11.57 17.72 -3.52
CA ALA A 202 12.81 17.11 -3.05
C ALA A 202 12.62 15.63 -2.71
N ALA A 203 11.52 15.28 -2.02
CA ALA A 203 11.19 13.90 -1.67
C ALA A 203 10.93 13.01 -2.91
N ALA A 204 10.35 13.54 -4.00
CA ALA A 204 10.16 12.80 -5.24
C ALA A 204 11.47 12.52 -6.00
N THR A 205 12.52 13.30 -5.71
CA THR A 205 13.88 13.13 -6.26
C THR A 205 14.85 12.40 -5.32
N ASP A 206 14.36 11.91 -4.18
CA ASP A 206 15.20 11.31 -3.16
C ASP A 206 15.96 10.05 -3.63
N SER A 207 17.13 9.79 -3.06
CA SER A 207 17.89 8.56 -3.33
C SER A 207 17.12 7.28 -2.97
N ASP A 208 16.25 7.32 -1.94
CA ASP A 208 15.50 6.18 -1.46
C ASP A 208 14.14 6.06 -2.18
N ALA A 209 13.91 4.89 -2.80
CA ALA A 209 12.69 4.61 -3.54
C ALA A 209 11.41 4.66 -2.68
N VAL A 210 11.50 4.40 -1.37
CA VAL A 210 10.37 4.52 -0.43
C VAL A 210 9.94 5.98 -0.30
N ILE A 211 10.90 6.90 -0.26
CA ILE A 211 10.63 8.34 -0.15
C ILE A 211 10.06 8.89 -1.44
N ARG A 212 10.66 8.55 -2.60
CA ARG A 212 10.09 8.90 -3.91
C ARG A 212 8.66 8.42 -4.07
N LYS A 213 8.41 7.15 -3.72
CA LYS A 213 7.07 6.56 -3.74
C LYS A 213 6.11 7.29 -2.79
N THR A 214 6.58 7.69 -1.62
CA THR A 214 5.75 8.42 -0.64
C THR A 214 5.34 9.78 -1.18
N ALA A 215 6.29 10.53 -1.75
CA ALA A 215 6.03 11.82 -2.37
C ALA A 215 4.99 11.71 -3.50
N LEU A 216 5.13 10.74 -4.40
CA LEU A 216 4.17 10.53 -5.49
C LEU A 216 2.77 10.14 -4.98
N ARG A 217 2.66 9.37 -3.89
CA ARG A 217 1.36 9.07 -3.26
C ARG A 217 0.71 10.30 -2.66
N ILE A 218 1.47 11.12 -1.95
CA ILE A 218 0.97 12.38 -1.38
C ILE A 218 0.55 13.32 -2.52
N ALA A 219 1.35 13.41 -3.59
CA ALA A 219 0.99 14.20 -4.76
C ALA A 219 -0.36 13.73 -5.33
N ALA A 220 -0.61 12.42 -5.43
CA ALA A 220 -1.89 11.88 -5.92
C ALA A 220 -3.10 12.19 -5.02
N GLU A 221 -2.90 12.48 -3.73
CA GLU A 221 -3.99 12.83 -2.80
C GLU A 221 -4.32 14.33 -2.80
N ARG A 222 -3.42 15.17 -3.35
CA ARG A 222 -3.63 16.62 -3.48
C ARG A 222 -4.54 16.95 -4.67
N ASP A 223 -5.30 18.04 -4.54
CA ASP A 223 -6.04 18.59 -5.68
C ASP A 223 -5.06 19.19 -6.69
N ASN A 224 -4.77 18.42 -7.73
CA ASN A 224 -3.86 18.80 -8.81
C ASN A 224 -4.60 19.33 -10.04
N SER A 225 -5.91 19.61 -9.94
CA SER A 225 -6.74 19.98 -11.09
C SER A 225 -6.27 21.22 -11.85
N ASN A 226 -5.42 22.05 -11.21
CA ASN A 226 -4.83 23.28 -11.75
C ASN A 226 -3.29 23.36 -11.61
N ALA A 227 -2.59 22.27 -11.24
CA ALA A 227 -1.16 22.31 -10.94
C ALA A 227 -0.32 21.60 -12.02
N GLU A 228 0.72 22.28 -12.54
CA GLU A 228 1.72 21.69 -13.45
C GLU A 228 2.78 20.87 -12.69
N ALA A 229 3.11 21.25 -11.45
CA ALA A 229 4.17 20.63 -10.65
C ALA A 229 4.05 19.09 -10.47
N PRO A 230 2.85 18.50 -10.29
CA PRO A 230 2.69 17.04 -10.21
C PRO A 230 3.03 16.30 -11.52
N LEU A 231 2.85 16.95 -12.68
CA LEU A 231 3.20 16.38 -13.98
C LEU A 231 4.71 16.26 -14.12
N ASP A 232 5.45 17.30 -13.74
CA ASP A 232 6.92 17.29 -13.79
C ASP A 232 7.50 16.24 -12.86
N LEU A 233 6.93 16.10 -11.65
CA LEU A 233 7.31 15.06 -10.69
C LEU A 233 7.05 13.65 -11.22
N ALA A 234 5.90 13.42 -11.87
CA ALA A 234 5.55 12.10 -12.39
C ALA A 234 6.35 11.74 -13.65
N ARG A 235 6.58 12.72 -14.55
CA ARG A 235 7.28 12.53 -15.84
C ARG A 235 8.62 11.84 -15.65
N GLU A 236 9.48 12.39 -14.78
CA GLU A 236 10.80 11.80 -14.56
C GLU A 236 10.77 10.45 -13.84
N ARG A 237 9.63 10.07 -13.26
CA ARG A 237 9.47 8.86 -12.45
C ARG A 237 8.78 7.71 -13.20
N PHE A 238 8.22 7.96 -14.38
CA PHE A 238 7.72 6.90 -15.26
C PHE A 238 8.81 5.90 -15.69
N LEU A 239 10.07 6.34 -15.73
CA LEU A 239 11.24 5.52 -16.06
C LEU A 239 12.17 5.28 -14.85
N ASP A 240 11.65 5.44 -13.63
CA ASP A 240 12.42 5.19 -12.41
C ASP A 240 13.00 3.77 -12.37
N SER A 241 14.22 3.61 -11.83
CA SER A 241 14.88 2.31 -11.69
C SER A 241 14.08 1.32 -10.84
N ASN A 242 13.27 1.83 -9.90
CA ASN A 242 12.37 1.03 -9.08
C ASN A 242 10.97 0.93 -9.71
N ALA A 243 10.55 -0.28 -10.07
CA ALA A 243 9.26 -0.54 -10.70
C ALA A 243 8.05 -0.05 -9.88
N ARG A 244 8.12 -0.04 -8.55
CA ARG A 244 7.02 0.46 -7.70
C ARG A 244 6.95 1.98 -7.70
N VAL A 245 8.07 2.67 -7.90
CA VAL A 245 8.09 4.12 -8.11
C VAL A 245 7.43 4.43 -9.45
N ARG A 246 7.77 3.69 -10.52
CA ARG A 246 7.08 3.81 -11.83
C ARG A 246 5.57 3.63 -11.72
N LEU A 247 5.12 2.56 -11.05
CA LEU A 247 3.69 2.29 -10.83
C LEU A 247 3.01 3.45 -10.10
N THR A 248 3.65 3.95 -9.03
CA THR A 248 3.09 5.03 -8.22
C THR A 248 3.07 6.35 -8.99
N ALA A 249 4.06 6.61 -9.85
CA ALA A 249 4.08 7.77 -10.72
C ALA A 249 2.91 7.74 -11.72
N LEU A 250 2.62 6.57 -12.31
CA LEU A 250 1.47 6.40 -13.20
C LEU A 250 0.14 6.59 -12.45
N VAL A 251 0.01 6.06 -11.23
CA VAL A 251 -1.17 6.29 -10.39
C VAL A 251 -1.33 7.78 -10.06
N ALA A 252 -0.25 8.48 -9.70
CA ALA A 252 -0.28 9.93 -9.48
C ALA A 252 -0.70 10.68 -10.75
N ALA A 253 -0.16 10.29 -11.90
CA ALA A 253 -0.51 10.88 -13.19
C ALA A 253 -1.98 10.71 -13.57
N SER A 254 -2.65 9.64 -13.10
CA SER A 254 -4.09 9.44 -13.36
C SER A 254 -4.99 10.44 -12.62
N THR A 255 -4.43 11.20 -11.67
CA THR A 255 -5.15 12.28 -10.96
C THR A 255 -5.04 13.64 -11.67
N LEU A 256 -4.21 13.72 -12.71
CA LEU A 256 -3.96 14.96 -13.44
C LEU A 256 -5.00 15.17 -14.52
N ARG A 257 -5.19 16.44 -14.92
CA ARG A 257 -6.00 16.77 -16.09
C ARG A 257 -5.36 16.13 -17.34
N PRO A 258 -6.15 15.46 -18.21
CA PRO A 258 -5.63 14.97 -19.47
C PRO A 258 -5.17 16.17 -20.33
N THR A 259 -3.92 16.13 -20.78
CA THR A 259 -3.33 17.12 -21.69
C THR A 259 -2.61 16.41 -22.81
N ARG A 260 -2.39 17.11 -23.93
CA ARG A 260 -1.63 16.53 -25.04
C ARG A 260 -0.21 16.12 -24.61
N GLY A 261 0.45 16.92 -23.78
CA GLY A 261 1.78 16.62 -23.26
C GLY A 261 1.81 15.35 -22.39
N LEU A 262 0.80 15.13 -21.54
CA LEU A 262 0.68 13.90 -20.76
C LEU A 262 0.37 12.69 -21.66
N ALA A 263 -0.47 12.86 -22.68
CA ALA A 263 -0.76 11.81 -23.64
C ALA A 263 0.48 11.37 -24.43
N ASP A 264 1.25 12.34 -24.96
CA ASP A 264 2.50 12.06 -25.68
C ASP A 264 3.51 11.34 -24.77
N LEU A 265 3.60 11.73 -23.49
CA LEU A 265 4.45 11.06 -22.50
C LEU A 265 4.04 9.60 -22.24
N ILE A 266 2.76 9.33 -22.02
CA ILE A 266 2.29 7.96 -21.78
C ILE A 266 2.55 7.07 -23.00
N VAL A 267 2.34 7.60 -24.21
CA VAL A 267 2.65 6.91 -25.46
C VAL A 267 4.15 6.66 -25.61
N GLU A 268 4.99 7.62 -25.25
CA GLU A 268 6.45 7.49 -25.28
C GLU A 268 6.97 6.41 -24.32
N VAL A 269 6.45 6.35 -23.09
CA VAL A 269 6.92 5.37 -22.09
C VAL A 269 6.30 3.99 -22.24
N TRP A 270 5.19 3.85 -22.98
CA TRP A 270 4.47 2.59 -23.16
C TRP A 270 5.38 1.38 -23.49
N PRO A 271 6.31 1.46 -24.47
CA PRO A 271 7.14 0.32 -24.84
C PRO A 271 8.10 -0.12 -23.73
N ALA A 272 8.45 0.79 -22.82
CA ALA A 272 9.36 0.53 -21.69
C ALA A 272 8.64 -0.03 -20.45
N LEU A 273 7.31 -0.04 -20.42
CA LEU A 273 6.57 -0.54 -19.27
C LEU A 273 6.76 -2.04 -19.10
N GLY A 274 6.50 -2.83 -20.16
CA GLY A 274 6.82 -4.26 -20.27
C GLY A 274 6.30 -5.16 -19.13
N ASP A 275 5.37 -4.66 -18.32
CA ASP A 275 4.79 -5.30 -17.15
C ASP A 275 3.27 -5.00 -17.14
N PRO A 276 2.40 -6.02 -17.01
CA PRO A 276 0.95 -5.84 -17.11
C PRO A 276 0.36 -4.86 -16.09
N HIS A 277 0.98 -4.71 -14.91
CA HIS A 277 0.50 -3.77 -13.89
C HIS A 277 0.87 -2.33 -14.23
N LEU A 278 2.08 -2.12 -14.76
CA LEU A 278 2.51 -0.81 -15.27
C LEU A 278 1.65 -0.39 -16.47
N GLU A 279 1.42 -1.29 -17.43
CA GLU A 279 0.54 -1.04 -18.58
C GLU A 279 -0.88 -0.70 -18.13
N THR A 280 -1.43 -1.46 -17.17
CA THR A 280 -2.76 -1.17 -16.60
C THR A 280 -2.81 0.22 -15.94
N ALA A 281 -1.77 0.61 -15.21
CA ALA A 281 -1.71 1.93 -14.60
C ALA A 281 -1.62 3.05 -15.65
N ALA A 282 -0.85 2.86 -16.72
CA ALA A 282 -0.81 3.79 -17.85
C ALA A 282 -2.18 3.92 -18.55
N LEU A 283 -2.91 2.81 -18.70
CA LEU A 283 -4.28 2.83 -19.21
C LEU A 283 -5.25 3.54 -18.26
N ALA A 284 -5.02 3.50 -16.94
CA ALA A 284 -5.80 4.27 -15.98
C ALA A 284 -5.59 5.79 -16.16
N VAL A 285 -4.36 6.22 -16.51
CA VAL A 285 -4.10 7.62 -16.89
C VAL A 285 -4.91 8.01 -18.12
N ALA A 286 -4.90 7.16 -19.15
CA ALA A 286 -5.63 7.42 -20.38
C ALA A 286 -7.16 7.40 -20.23
N ALA A 287 -7.69 6.76 -19.19
CA ALA A 287 -9.13 6.56 -19.00
C ALA A 287 -9.92 7.87 -18.85
N ALA A 288 -9.26 8.97 -18.45
CA ALA A 288 -9.88 10.29 -18.37
C ALA A 288 -10.27 10.87 -19.74
N ASP A 289 -9.50 10.58 -20.80
CA ASP A 289 -9.79 11.00 -22.18
C ASP A 289 -9.13 10.02 -23.19
N PRO A 290 -9.66 8.80 -23.36
CA PRO A 290 -8.98 7.78 -24.16
C PRO A 290 -8.86 8.16 -25.64
N LEU A 291 -9.68 9.09 -26.16
CA LEU A 291 -9.57 9.60 -27.53
C LEU A 291 -8.33 10.48 -27.71
N LEU A 292 -8.02 11.34 -26.73
CA LEU A 292 -6.79 12.16 -26.74
C LEU A 292 -5.54 11.27 -26.82
N TYR A 293 -5.48 10.21 -26.02
CA TYR A 293 -4.35 9.28 -25.98
C TYR A 293 -4.30 8.43 -27.24
N LEU A 294 -5.44 8.07 -27.82
CA LEU A 294 -5.47 7.35 -29.09
C LEU A 294 -4.88 8.21 -30.22
N ARG A 295 -5.28 9.49 -30.29
CA ARG A 295 -4.68 10.45 -31.25
C ARG A 295 -3.20 10.66 -31.02
N ALA A 296 -2.71 10.53 -29.78
CA ALA A 296 -1.28 10.57 -29.50
C ALA A 296 -0.56 9.32 -30.00
N ALA A 297 -1.14 8.13 -29.77
CA ALA A 297 -0.59 6.87 -30.24
C ALA A 297 -0.55 6.79 -31.78
N LEU A 298 -1.59 7.25 -32.47
CA LEU A 298 -1.64 7.27 -33.94
C LEU A 298 -0.65 8.28 -34.56
N ALA A 299 -0.25 9.31 -33.80
CA ALA A 299 0.76 10.28 -34.21
C ALA A 299 2.19 9.90 -33.76
N ALA A 300 2.38 8.74 -33.13
CA ALA A 300 3.67 8.32 -32.61
C ALA A 300 4.70 8.15 -33.74
N LYS A 301 5.93 8.59 -33.51
CA LYS A 301 7.03 8.47 -34.49
C LYS A 301 7.40 7.02 -34.79
N GLN A 302 7.14 6.11 -33.86
CA GLN A 302 7.43 4.67 -33.96
C GLN A 302 6.14 3.88 -33.70
N PRO A 303 5.22 3.82 -34.68
CA PRO A 303 3.89 3.26 -34.48
C PRO A 303 3.93 1.80 -34.03
N ASP A 304 4.88 1.01 -34.54
CA ASP A 304 5.04 -0.40 -34.20
C ASP A 304 5.21 -0.66 -32.70
N LEU A 305 5.87 0.26 -31.98
CA LEU A 305 6.12 0.11 -30.55
C LEU A 305 4.88 0.39 -29.67
N VAL A 306 3.86 1.04 -30.23
CA VAL A 306 2.64 1.42 -29.50
C VAL A 306 1.40 0.71 -30.04
N LEU A 307 1.55 -0.23 -30.98
CA LEU A 307 0.46 -1.04 -31.50
C LEU A 307 -0.33 -1.76 -30.40
N GLY A 308 0.36 -2.22 -29.34
CA GLY A 308 -0.27 -2.88 -28.20
C GLY A 308 -1.21 -1.96 -27.40
N LEU A 309 -1.01 -0.64 -27.43
CA LEU A 309 -1.82 0.34 -26.71
C LEU A 309 -3.17 0.60 -27.38
N VAL A 310 -3.19 0.64 -28.72
CA VAL A 310 -4.36 1.06 -29.51
C VAL A 310 -5.63 0.25 -29.20
N PRO A 311 -5.62 -1.11 -29.16
CA PRO A 311 -6.82 -1.88 -28.84
C PRO A 311 -7.38 -1.60 -27.45
N HIS A 312 -6.52 -1.29 -26.47
CA HIS A 312 -6.96 -0.95 -25.12
C HIS A 312 -7.67 0.41 -25.09
N LEU A 313 -7.12 1.43 -25.75
CA LEU A 313 -7.74 2.75 -25.85
C LEU A 313 -9.07 2.70 -26.59
N THR A 314 -9.12 1.99 -27.73
CA THR A 314 -10.37 1.78 -28.48
C THR A 314 -11.43 1.08 -27.64
N ARG A 315 -11.04 0.08 -26.81
CA ARG A 315 -11.96 -0.58 -25.88
C ARG A 315 -12.47 0.37 -24.80
N GLN A 316 -11.61 1.24 -24.25
CA GLN A 316 -12.05 2.25 -23.28
C GLN A 316 -13.07 3.22 -23.90
N ILE A 317 -12.85 3.69 -25.13
CA ILE A 317 -13.81 4.54 -25.86
C ILE A 317 -15.13 3.78 -26.07
N ALA A 318 -15.07 2.53 -26.54
CA ALA A 318 -16.27 1.72 -26.75
C ALA A 318 -17.08 1.51 -25.45
N ASN A 319 -16.39 1.33 -24.32
CA ASN A 319 -17.02 1.14 -23.02
C ASN A 319 -17.74 2.40 -22.50
N GLN A 320 -17.42 3.60 -23.00
CA GLN A 320 -18.16 4.83 -22.69
C GLN A 320 -19.58 4.82 -23.29
N ARG A 321 -19.82 3.97 -24.31
CA ARG A 321 -21.11 3.86 -25.03
C ARG A 321 -21.59 5.21 -25.61
N ASP A 322 -20.66 6.07 -25.99
CA ASP A 322 -20.93 7.35 -26.66
C ASP A 322 -20.67 7.22 -28.17
N ALA A 323 -21.74 7.37 -28.95
CA ALA A 323 -21.69 7.32 -30.41
C ALA A 323 -20.82 8.42 -31.02
N SER A 324 -20.72 9.60 -30.38
CA SER A 324 -19.88 10.71 -30.84
C SER A 324 -18.40 10.37 -30.66
N ALA A 325 -18.03 9.81 -29.52
CA ALA A 325 -16.67 9.33 -29.26
C ALA A 325 -16.28 8.20 -30.24
N ALA A 326 -17.18 7.24 -30.48
CA ALA A 326 -16.96 6.17 -31.46
C ALA A 326 -16.75 6.72 -32.89
N ARG A 327 -17.56 7.69 -33.33
CA ARG A 327 -17.37 8.37 -34.61
C ARG A 327 -16.01 9.07 -34.69
N ASN A 328 -15.63 9.78 -33.63
CA ASN A 328 -14.36 10.52 -33.60
C ASN A 328 -13.14 9.59 -33.62
N THR A 329 -13.27 8.35 -33.13
CA THR A 329 -12.25 7.30 -33.29
C THR A 329 -12.09 6.90 -34.75
N VAL A 330 -13.19 6.66 -35.47
CA VAL A 330 -13.13 6.32 -36.91
C VAL A 330 -12.51 7.44 -37.73
N ILE A 331 -12.76 8.71 -37.38
CA ILE A 331 -12.16 9.87 -38.05
C ILE A 331 -10.65 10.00 -37.75
N ALA A 332 -10.21 9.51 -36.59
CA ALA A 332 -8.81 9.62 -36.18
C ALA A 332 -7.90 8.57 -36.81
N ILE A 333 -8.46 7.42 -37.21
CA ILE A 333 -7.78 6.31 -37.91
C ILE A 333 -7.74 6.61 -39.41
#